data_AF-A0A9P9CSA6-F1
#
_entry.id   AF-A0A9P9CSA6-F1
#
_cell.length_a   1.000
_cell.length_b   1.000
_cell.length_c   1.000
_cell.angle_alpha   90.00
_cell.angle_beta   90.00
_cell.angle_gamma   90.00
#
_symmetry.space_group_name_H-M   'P 1'
#
loop_
_entity.id
_entity.type
_entity.pdbx_description
1 polymer ?
#
loop_
_entity_poly.entity_id
_entity_poly.type
_entity_poly.pdbx_seq_one_letter_code
_entity_poly.pdbx_strand_id
1 'polypeptide(L)'
;MRLTLLRARWWRPRPFRSFMLVTDLKTGSTVTALFALVNKVAGVYGLIALLTGAGGSLAQLSLYVYSTVTLIAFAWGLRALQNEDSKRALYFAHMYFADHLFASVWTVFFGVQWWVFNPHDGKRQANSAAQQELADLADNVISNTMTPEERAAAALSIWNKEKGFALAILIIGWVIKILFALYIYSYAFHLRQGTYRTLPATIAHTPKRPGMGHLHGVSDELLSEDEHDASVFSVRTPNSGVFPPHIYTNGKAPPVAQDDSDEVLFDEDERNGHSRLATEESASQTSGDQDDAVSAPLHSRR
;
A
#
# COMPACT_ATOMS: atom_id res chain seq x y z
N MET A 1 5.74 52.17 -2.19
CA MET A 1 6.47 51.22 -1.33
C MET A 1 6.09 49.78 -1.72
N ARG A 2 7.06 48.87 -1.92
CA ARG A 2 6.82 47.42 -2.18
C ARG A 2 7.51 46.58 -1.10
N LEU A 3 6.80 46.18 -0.04
CA LEU A 3 7.41 45.57 1.15
C LEU A 3 6.58 44.43 1.81
N THR A 4 5.88 43.61 1.02
CA THR A 4 4.94 42.59 1.55
C THR A 4 5.16 41.14 1.10
N LEU A 5 6.03 40.86 0.12
CA LEU A 5 6.14 39.50 -0.48
C LEU A 5 7.32 38.63 0.01
N LEU A 6 8.33 39.21 0.68
CA LEU A 6 9.54 38.46 1.07
C LEU A 6 9.33 37.53 2.28
N ARG A 7 8.46 37.88 3.23
CA ARG A 7 8.26 37.08 4.46
C ARG A 7 7.53 35.74 4.18
N ALA A 8 6.63 35.72 3.19
CA ALA A 8 5.83 34.55 2.84
C ALA A 8 6.58 33.44 2.07
N ARG A 9 7.85 33.67 1.66
CA ARG A 9 8.63 32.71 0.88
C ARG A 9 9.30 31.62 1.72
N TRP A 10 9.61 31.92 2.99
CA TRP A 10 10.32 31.01 3.91
C TRP A 10 9.44 29.90 4.47
N TRP A 11 8.14 30.17 4.63
CA TRP A 11 7.14 29.21 5.16
C TRP A 11 6.44 28.38 4.07
N ARG A 12 6.91 28.46 2.81
CA ARG A 12 6.48 27.53 1.75
C ARG A 12 7.48 26.37 1.69
N PRO A 13 7.17 25.19 2.27
CA PRO A 13 8.03 24.03 2.09
C PRO A 13 8.17 23.75 0.59
N ARG A 14 9.42 23.53 0.14
CA ARG A 14 9.67 23.15 -1.25
C ARG A 14 9.14 21.72 -1.45
N PRO A 15 8.47 21.42 -2.58
CA PRO A 15 8.08 20.05 -2.89
C PRO A 15 9.30 19.14 -2.94
N PHE A 16 9.13 17.89 -2.53
CA PHE A 16 10.15 16.86 -2.71
C PHE A 16 10.39 16.59 -4.20
N ARG A 17 11.65 16.40 -4.57
CA ARG A 17 12.09 16.16 -5.97
C ARG A 17 12.20 14.68 -6.34
N SER A 18 12.23 13.80 -5.35
CA SER A 18 12.33 12.33 -5.46
C SER A 18 11.60 11.72 -4.26
N PHE A 19 11.08 10.49 -4.42
CA PHE A 19 10.56 9.69 -3.32
C PHE A 19 11.69 8.89 -2.65
N MET A 20 11.82 9.02 -1.32
CA MET A 20 12.91 8.42 -0.52
C MET A 20 14.32 8.70 -1.10
N LEU A 21 14.52 9.88 -1.70
CA LEU A 21 15.72 10.32 -2.44
C LEU A 21 16.07 9.53 -3.71
N VAL A 22 15.81 8.22 -3.76
CA VAL A 22 16.24 7.28 -4.81
C VAL A 22 15.28 7.22 -6.01
N THR A 23 13.96 7.26 -5.78
CA THR A 23 12.96 6.88 -6.79
C THR A 23 12.13 8.06 -7.29
N ASP A 24 11.47 7.91 -8.42
CA ASP A 24 10.58 8.92 -8.98
C ASP A 24 9.31 9.18 -8.12
N LEU A 25 8.83 10.42 -8.15
CA LEU A 25 7.63 10.85 -7.41
C LEU A 25 6.34 10.13 -7.84
N LYS A 26 6.20 9.75 -9.12
CA LYS A 26 5.02 8.99 -9.60
C LYS A 26 5.04 7.58 -9.03
N THR A 27 6.17 6.89 -9.12
CA THR A 27 6.37 5.55 -8.54
C THR A 27 6.10 5.58 -7.03
N GLY A 28 6.74 6.52 -6.31
CA GLY A 28 6.54 6.70 -4.88
C GLY A 28 5.08 6.96 -4.48
N SER A 29 4.42 7.92 -5.13
CA SER A 29 3.01 8.23 -4.87
C SER A 29 2.08 7.05 -5.18
N THR A 30 2.40 6.28 -6.22
CA THR A 30 1.66 5.06 -6.61
C THR A 30 1.82 3.96 -5.55
N VAL A 31 3.05 3.71 -5.08
CA VAL A 31 3.33 2.75 -3.98
C VAL A 31 2.63 3.18 -2.69
N THR A 32 2.66 4.47 -2.34
CA THR A 32 1.89 5.02 -1.21
C THR A 32 0.38 4.77 -1.36
N ALA A 33 -0.19 5.01 -2.54
CA ALA A 33 -1.61 4.77 -2.80
C ALA A 33 -1.97 3.27 -2.74
N LEU A 34 -1.10 2.38 -3.23
CA LEU A 34 -1.27 0.93 -3.15
C LEU A 34 -1.22 0.41 -1.70
N PHE A 35 -0.25 0.86 -0.89
CA PHE A 35 -0.15 0.48 0.52
C PHE A 35 -1.42 0.93 1.30
N ALA A 36 -1.91 2.13 1.02
CA ALA A 36 -3.14 2.62 1.60
C ALA A 36 -4.38 1.85 1.10
N LEU A 37 -4.43 1.46 -0.18
CA LEU A 37 -5.50 0.61 -0.73
C LEU A 37 -5.57 -0.74 0.00
N VAL A 38 -4.43 -1.40 0.24
CA VAL A 38 -4.35 -2.65 1.02
C VAL A 38 -4.82 -2.43 2.47
N ASN A 39 -4.42 -1.32 3.10
CA ASN A 39 -4.95 -0.91 4.42
C ASN A 39 -6.49 -0.71 4.37
N LYS A 40 -7.09 -0.30 3.25
CA LYS A 40 -8.56 -0.20 3.12
C LYS A 40 -9.25 -1.56 2.96
N VAL A 41 -8.65 -2.48 2.21
CA VAL A 41 -9.14 -3.85 2.01
C VAL A 41 -9.20 -4.61 3.35
N ALA A 42 -8.28 -4.39 4.28
CA ALA A 42 -8.37 -4.94 5.63
C ALA A 42 -9.68 -4.57 6.37
N GLY A 43 -10.24 -3.39 6.10
CA GLY A 43 -11.55 -2.99 6.62
C GLY A 43 -12.74 -3.74 6.00
N VAL A 44 -12.61 -4.21 4.76
CA VAL A 44 -13.62 -5.08 4.11
C VAL A 44 -13.63 -6.45 4.78
N TYR A 45 -12.46 -7.04 5.03
CA TYR A 45 -12.36 -8.28 5.82
C TYR A 45 -12.88 -8.12 7.25
N GLY A 46 -12.62 -6.98 7.90
CA GLY A 46 -13.21 -6.66 9.21
C GLY A 46 -14.74 -6.58 9.19
N LEU A 47 -15.32 -6.00 8.13
CA LEU A 47 -16.78 -5.97 7.95
C LEU A 47 -17.37 -7.36 7.75
N ILE A 48 -16.72 -8.21 6.92
CA ILE A 48 -17.12 -9.61 6.73
C ILE A 48 -17.06 -10.36 8.05
N ALA A 49 -15.98 -10.23 8.83
CA ALA A 49 -15.82 -10.91 10.12
C ALA A 49 -16.98 -10.60 11.09
N LEU A 50 -17.35 -9.32 11.24
CA LEU A 50 -18.51 -8.89 12.04
C LEU A 50 -19.82 -9.55 11.56
N LEU A 51 -20.07 -9.55 10.24
CA LEU A 51 -21.27 -10.13 9.65
C LEU A 51 -21.31 -11.66 9.78
N THR A 52 -20.15 -12.34 9.82
CA THR A 52 -20.04 -13.78 10.11
C THR A 52 -20.08 -14.12 11.61
N GLY A 53 -20.33 -13.15 12.49
CA GLY A 53 -20.54 -13.40 13.92
C GLY A 53 -19.27 -13.37 14.79
N ALA A 54 -18.17 -12.76 14.33
CA ALA A 54 -16.94 -12.58 15.13
C ALA A 54 -17.06 -11.52 16.27
N GLY A 55 -18.29 -11.18 16.67
CA GLY A 55 -18.59 -10.06 17.57
C GLY A 55 -18.15 -8.70 17.00
N GLY A 56 -18.34 -7.64 17.77
CA GLY A 56 -17.84 -6.31 17.43
C GLY A 56 -18.58 -5.16 18.09
N SER A 57 -17.87 -4.09 18.40
CA SER A 57 -18.45 -2.83 18.85
C SER A 57 -18.98 -1.99 17.68
N LEU A 58 -19.94 -1.10 17.97
CA LEU A 58 -20.42 -0.09 17.00
C LEU A 58 -19.27 0.78 16.45
N ALA A 59 -18.24 1.03 17.26
CA ALA A 59 -17.02 1.70 16.86
C ALA A 59 -16.29 0.94 15.72
N GLN A 60 -16.02 -0.36 15.91
CA GLN A 60 -15.42 -1.21 14.88
C GLN A 60 -16.27 -1.26 13.60
N LEU A 61 -17.59 -1.45 13.72
CA LEU A 61 -18.50 -1.43 12.57
C LEU A 61 -18.39 -0.11 11.79
N SER A 62 -18.42 1.03 12.48
CA SER A 62 -18.31 2.34 11.83
C SER A 62 -16.97 2.55 11.13
N LEU A 63 -15.85 2.05 11.70
CA LEU A 63 -14.53 2.09 11.08
C LEU A 63 -14.45 1.20 9.82
N TYR A 64 -15.01 0.00 9.86
CA TYR A 64 -14.99 -0.94 8.73
C TYR A 64 -15.88 -0.47 7.58
N VAL A 65 -17.05 0.11 7.87
CA VAL A 65 -17.91 0.78 6.87
C VAL A 65 -17.17 1.97 6.26
N TYR A 66 -16.58 2.86 7.09
CA TYR A 66 -15.78 3.99 6.60
C TYR A 66 -14.60 3.55 5.69
N SER A 67 -13.89 2.50 6.09
CA SER A 67 -12.78 1.94 5.31
C SER A 67 -13.25 1.38 3.96
N THR A 68 -14.41 0.72 3.95
CA THR A 68 -15.03 0.16 2.73
C THR A 68 -15.50 1.26 1.78
N VAL A 69 -16.10 2.34 2.29
CA VAL A 69 -16.48 3.51 1.47
C VAL A 69 -15.24 4.22 0.92
N THR A 70 -14.21 4.43 1.75
CA THR A 70 -12.99 5.12 1.31
C THR A 70 -12.14 4.29 0.33
N LEU A 71 -12.25 2.95 0.31
CA LEU A 71 -11.60 2.09 -0.70
C LEU A 71 -11.88 2.55 -2.14
N ILE A 72 -13.12 2.97 -2.44
CA ILE A 72 -13.53 3.47 -3.76
C ILE A 72 -12.77 4.77 -4.12
N ALA A 73 -12.63 5.69 -3.16
CA ALA A 73 -11.90 6.94 -3.33
C ALA A 73 -10.39 6.71 -3.52
N PHE A 74 -9.81 5.69 -2.88
CA PHE A 74 -8.42 5.27 -3.08
C PHE A 74 -8.20 4.60 -4.43
N ALA A 75 -9.14 3.76 -4.91
CA ALA A 75 -9.07 3.16 -6.25
C ALA A 75 -9.17 4.23 -7.37
N TRP A 76 -10.04 5.23 -7.19
CA TRP A 76 -10.08 6.43 -8.06
C TRP A 76 -8.77 7.23 -7.99
N GLY A 77 -8.23 7.41 -6.79
CA GLY A 77 -6.97 8.11 -6.53
C GLY A 77 -5.75 7.48 -7.23
N LEU A 78 -5.66 6.15 -7.21
CA LEU A 78 -4.62 5.40 -7.90
C LEU A 78 -4.64 5.69 -9.42
N ARG A 79 -5.82 5.67 -10.05
CA ARG A 79 -6.00 6.03 -11.47
C ARG A 79 -5.67 7.51 -11.73
N ALA A 80 -6.00 8.40 -10.80
CA ALA A 80 -5.66 9.83 -10.88
C ALA A 80 -4.14 10.08 -10.90
N LEU A 81 -3.37 9.32 -10.12
CA LEU A 81 -1.90 9.38 -10.12
C LEU A 81 -1.29 8.79 -11.40
N GLN A 82 -1.79 7.65 -11.86
CA GLN A 82 -1.29 6.98 -13.07
C GLN A 82 -1.44 7.87 -14.32
N ASN A 83 -2.55 8.61 -14.41
CA ASN A 83 -2.91 9.47 -15.55
C ASN A 83 -2.21 10.84 -15.59
N GLU A 84 -1.34 11.17 -14.61
CA GLU A 84 -0.61 12.47 -14.54
C GLU A 84 -1.51 13.73 -14.48
N ASP A 85 -2.81 13.59 -14.18
CA ASP A 85 -3.74 14.72 -14.08
C ASP A 85 -3.48 15.52 -12.79
N SER A 86 -2.81 16.67 -12.95
CA SER A 86 -2.45 17.58 -11.85
C SER A 86 -3.63 18.03 -10.96
N LYS A 87 -4.87 18.09 -11.48
CA LYS A 87 -6.05 18.45 -10.67
C LYS A 87 -6.52 17.25 -9.86
N ARG A 88 -6.68 16.09 -10.50
CA ARG A 88 -7.14 14.86 -9.81
C ARG A 88 -6.10 14.37 -8.79
N ALA A 89 -4.81 14.41 -9.11
CA ALA A 89 -3.73 14.11 -8.18
C ALA A 89 -3.74 15.06 -6.97
N LEU A 90 -4.02 16.35 -7.16
CA LEU A 90 -4.13 17.30 -6.06
C LEU A 90 -5.39 17.07 -5.20
N TYR A 91 -6.54 16.73 -5.79
CA TYR A 91 -7.72 16.33 -5.03
C TYR A 91 -7.47 15.03 -4.24
N PHE A 92 -6.77 14.05 -4.83
CA PHE A 92 -6.35 12.85 -4.11
C PHE A 92 -5.41 13.16 -2.95
N ALA A 93 -4.48 14.10 -3.09
CA ALA A 93 -3.60 14.55 -1.98
C ALA A 93 -4.41 15.09 -0.79
N HIS A 94 -5.44 15.90 -1.05
CA HIS A 94 -6.34 16.40 0.00
C HIS A 94 -7.17 15.27 0.63
N MET A 95 -7.70 14.35 -0.18
CA MET A 95 -8.49 13.21 0.29
C MET A 95 -7.64 12.26 1.16
N TYR A 96 -6.43 11.91 0.72
CA TYR A 96 -5.47 11.11 1.49
C TYR A 96 -5.13 11.76 2.83
N PHE A 97 -4.92 13.08 2.85
CA PHE A 97 -4.62 13.80 4.09
C PHE A 97 -5.82 13.87 5.04
N ALA A 98 -7.02 14.13 4.52
CA ALA A 98 -8.26 14.10 5.30
C ALA A 98 -8.55 12.71 5.88
N ASP A 99 -8.32 11.65 5.09
CA ASP A 99 -8.42 10.26 5.53
C ASP A 99 -7.44 9.95 6.66
N HIS A 100 -6.20 10.43 6.56
CA HIS A 100 -5.21 10.27 7.61
C HIS A 100 -5.60 11.02 8.90
N LEU A 101 -6.19 12.22 8.81
CA LEU A 101 -6.72 12.94 9.98
C LEU A 101 -7.87 12.16 10.64
N PHE A 102 -8.85 11.67 9.86
CA PHE A 102 -9.95 10.86 10.39
C PHE A 102 -9.46 9.54 11.00
N ALA A 103 -8.53 8.86 10.35
CA ALA A 103 -7.87 7.67 10.88
C ALA A 103 -7.06 7.98 12.16
N SER A 104 -6.55 9.20 12.33
CA SER A 104 -5.83 9.60 13.56
C SER A 104 -6.78 9.71 14.76
N VAL A 105 -8.03 10.16 14.57
CA VAL A 105 -9.06 10.13 15.63
C VAL A 105 -9.29 8.69 16.10
N TRP A 106 -9.41 7.74 15.16
CA TRP A 106 -9.54 6.32 15.48
C TRP A 106 -8.29 5.72 16.14
N THR A 107 -7.08 6.07 15.67
CA THR A 107 -5.83 5.66 16.32
C THR A 107 -5.76 6.14 17.77
N VAL A 108 -6.20 7.36 18.07
CA VAL A 108 -6.27 7.88 19.45
C VAL A 108 -7.35 7.15 20.26
N PHE A 109 -8.55 6.96 19.70
CA PHE A 109 -9.65 6.25 20.38
C PHE A 109 -9.27 4.81 20.75
N PHE A 110 -8.81 4.01 19.78
CA PHE A 110 -8.37 2.64 20.04
C PHE A 110 -7.06 2.58 20.83
N GLY A 111 -6.17 3.56 20.70
CA GLY A 111 -4.97 3.69 21.52
C GLY A 111 -5.30 3.88 23.00
N VAL A 112 -6.23 4.79 23.35
CA VAL A 112 -6.71 4.97 24.73
C VAL A 112 -7.44 3.71 25.21
N GLN A 113 -8.33 3.15 24.39
CA GLN A 113 -9.06 1.92 24.74
C GLN A 113 -8.10 0.76 25.05
N TRP A 114 -7.03 0.60 24.27
CA TRP A 114 -6.02 -0.43 24.49
C TRP A 114 -5.12 -0.12 25.69
N TRP A 115 -4.45 1.04 25.73
CA TRP A 115 -3.46 1.33 26.80
C TRP A 115 -4.07 1.58 28.19
N VAL A 116 -5.33 2.03 28.28
CA VAL A 116 -5.95 2.47 29.55
C VAL A 116 -7.06 1.55 30.02
N PHE A 117 -7.92 1.06 29.12
CA PHE A 117 -9.15 0.35 29.50
C PHE A 117 -9.12 -1.17 29.28
N ASN A 118 -8.18 -1.72 28.50
CA ASN A 118 -8.01 -3.17 28.39
C ASN A 118 -7.18 -3.72 29.57
N PRO A 119 -7.62 -4.80 30.25
CA PRO A 119 -6.79 -5.51 31.21
C PRO A 119 -5.69 -6.29 30.47
N HIS A 120 -4.45 -6.16 30.96
CA HIS A 120 -3.27 -6.83 30.38
C HIS A 120 -2.94 -8.11 31.16
N ASP A 121 -3.95 -8.96 31.37
CA ASP A 121 -3.89 -10.13 32.27
C ASP A 121 -3.55 -11.46 31.57
N GLY A 122 -3.29 -11.42 30.25
CA GLY A 122 -2.87 -12.58 29.47
C GLY A 122 -3.97 -13.60 29.18
N LYS A 123 -5.25 -13.29 29.45
CA LYS A 123 -6.37 -14.15 29.04
C LYS A 123 -6.53 -14.19 27.51
N ARG A 124 -6.95 -15.33 26.99
CA ARG A 124 -7.33 -15.49 25.58
C ARG A 124 -8.64 -14.75 25.33
N GLN A 125 -8.65 -13.82 24.39
CA GLN A 125 -9.89 -13.16 23.92
C GLN A 125 -10.53 -14.04 22.84
N ALA A 126 -11.61 -14.75 23.19
CA ALA A 126 -12.46 -15.44 22.23
C ALA A 126 -13.37 -14.43 21.50
N ASN A 127 -13.48 -14.56 20.18
CA ASN A 127 -14.28 -13.68 19.32
C ASN A 127 -15.54 -14.38 18.79
N SER A 128 -15.79 -15.63 19.18
CA SER A 128 -17.01 -16.37 18.85
C SER A 128 -17.28 -17.45 19.90
N ALA A 129 -18.53 -17.94 19.98
CA ALA A 129 -18.91 -19.02 20.90
C ALA A 129 -18.03 -20.27 20.73
N ALA A 130 -17.79 -20.71 19.49
CA ALA A 130 -16.90 -21.84 19.21
C ALA A 130 -15.44 -21.59 19.62
N GLN A 131 -14.92 -20.34 19.53
CA GLN A 131 -13.60 -20.01 20.06
C GLN A 131 -13.58 -20.01 21.60
N GLN A 132 -14.70 -19.69 22.25
CA GLN A 132 -14.83 -19.73 23.70
C GLN A 132 -14.92 -21.16 24.20
N GLU A 133 -15.77 -22.00 23.59
CA GLU A 133 -15.83 -23.45 23.85
C GLU A 133 -14.47 -24.13 23.68
N LEU A 134 -13.70 -23.77 22.63
CA LEU A 134 -12.33 -24.29 22.42
C LEU A 134 -11.32 -23.74 23.44
N ALA A 135 -11.50 -22.52 23.96
CA ALA A 135 -10.65 -21.97 25.02
C ALA A 135 -10.95 -22.66 26.37
N ASP A 136 -12.23 -22.79 26.72
CA ASP A 136 -12.69 -23.46 27.92
C ASP A 136 -12.31 -24.95 27.90
N LEU A 137 -12.44 -25.63 26.76
CA LEU A 137 -11.97 -27.01 26.59
C LEU A 137 -10.44 -27.11 26.73
N ALA A 138 -9.69 -26.18 26.15
CA ALA A 138 -8.23 -26.17 26.28
C ALA A 138 -7.77 -25.96 27.73
N ASP A 139 -8.41 -25.07 28.49
CA ASP A 139 -8.09 -24.82 29.90
C ASP A 139 -8.47 -26.00 30.82
N ASN A 140 -9.39 -26.88 30.39
CA ASN A 140 -9.76 -28.12 31.09
C ASN A 140 -8.92 -29.35 30.68
N VAL A 141 -8.46 -29.43 29.43
CA VAL A 141 -7.73 -30.61 28.88
C VAL A 141 -6.20 -30.44 28.94
N ILE A 142 -5.69 -29.22 28.80
CA ILE A 142 -4.26 -28.92 28.92
C ILE A 142 -3.98 -28.51 30.37
N SER A 143 -3.00 -29.15 31.00
CA SER A 143 -2.58 -28.79 32.36
C SER A 143 -2.11 -27.34 32.41
N ASN A 144 -2.89 -26.46 33.06
CA ASN A 144 -2.57 -25.06 33.27
C ASN A 144 -1.19 -24.92 33.95
N THR A 145 -0.17 -24.52 33.20
CA THR A 145 1.24 -24.45 33.66
C THR A 145 1.50 -23.29 34.63
N MET A 146 0.53 -22.37 34.77
CA MET A 146 0.55 -21.22 35.67
C MET A 146 -0.86 -21.01 36.22
N THR A 147 -0.96 -20.59 37.48
CA THR A 147 -2.22 -20.13 38.09
C THR A 147 -2.71 -18.83 37.41
N PRO A 148 -4.00 -18.45 37.59
CA PRO A 148 -4.52 -17.21 37.02
C PRO A 148 -3.79 -15.94 37.48
N GLU A 149 -3.26 -15.94 38.71
CA GLU A 149 -2.53 -14.80 39.29
C GLU A 149 -1.10 -14.70 38.72
N GLU A 150 -0.38 -15.83 38.63
CA GLU A 150 0.94 -15.90 38.00
C GLU A 150 0.88 -15.50 36.52
N ARG A 151 -0.17 -15.95 35.80
CA ARG A 151 -0.41 -15.57 34.40
C ARG A 151 -0.59 -14.05 34.26
N ALA A 152 -1.40 -13.44 35.12
CA ALA A 152 -1.65 -11.99 35.10
C ALA A 152 -0.39 -11.19 35.46
N ALA A 153 0.39 -11.64 36.46
CA ALA A 153 1.66 -11.03 36.82
C ALA A 153 2.70 -11.11 35.68
N ALA A 154 2.81 -12.28 35.05
CA ALA A 154 3.70 -12.51 33.90
C ALA A 154 3.30 -11.60 32.71
N ALA A 155 2.03 -11.61 32.31
CA ALA A 155 1.50 -10.78 31.24
C ALA A 155 1.70 -9.27 31.50
N LEU A 156 1.44 -8.82 32.72
CA LEU A 156 1.66 -7.42 33.12
C LEU A 156 3.15 -7.04 33.10
N SER A 157 4.07 -7.96 33.42
CA SER A 157 5.51 -7.70 33.32
C SER A 157 5.98 -7.54 31.86
N ILE A 158 5.47 -8.37 30.95
CA ILE A 158 5.70 -8.28 29.49
C ILE A 158 5.13 -6.96 28.97
N TRP A 159 3.87 -6.64 29.28
CA TRP A 159 3.24 -5.38 28.88
C TRP A 159 4.04 -4.16 29.34
N ASN A 160 4.48 -4.14 30.60
CA ASN A 160 5.25 -3.01 31.13
C ASN A 160 6.60 -2.81 30.42
N LYS A 161 7.23 -3.90 29.94
CA LYS A 161 8.46 -3.88 29.15
C LYS A 161 8.22 -3.40 27.70
N GLU A 162 7.13 -3.82 27.07
CA GLU A 162 6.94 -3.70 25.61
C GLU A 162 6.07 -2.50 25.18
N LYS A 163 5.18 -2.00 26.05
CA LYS A 163 4.25 -0.89 25.75
C LYS A 163 4.91 0.38 25.21
N GLY A 164 6.15 0.67 25.62
CA GLY A 164 6.92 1.82 25.13
C GLY A 164 7.42 1.63 23.70
N PHE A 165 7.84 0.42 23.34
CA PHE A 165 8.27 0.05 21.99
C PHE A 165 7.09 0.01 21.02
N ALA A 166 5.96 -0.56 21.45
CA ALA A 166 4.71 -0.54 20.69
C ALA A 166 4.23 0.90 20.40
N LEU A 167 4.29 1.79 21.40
CA LEU A 167 3.96 3.21 21.22
C LEU A 167 4.93 3.93 20.26
N ALA A 168 6.22 3.63 20.34
CA ALA A 168 7.23 4.20 19.43
C ALA A 168 6.97 3.78 17.97
N ILE A 169 6.67 2.50 17.72
CA ILE A 169 6.29 2.00 16.38
C ILE A 169 5.02 2.69 15.88
N LEU A 170 4.00 2.85 16.73
CA LEU A 170 2.76 3.54 16.39
C LEU A 170 3.01 4.99 15.97
N ILE A 171 3.82 5.73 16.72
CA ILE A 171 4.20 7.13 16.41
C ILE A 171 5.00 7.20 15.11
N ILE A 172 5.98 6.31 14.90
CA ILE A 172 6.77 6.25 13.66
C ILE A 172 5.87 5.96 12.45
N GLY A 173 4.99 4.96 12.53
CA GLY A 173 4.03 4.63 11.48
C GLY A 173 3.03 5.75 11.19
N TRP A 174 2.65 6.53 12.21
CA TRP A 174 1.84 7.73 12.06
C TRP A 174 2.59 8.85 11.33
N VAL A 175 3.82 9.18 11.72
CA VAL A 175 4.66 10.18 11.03
C VAL A 175 4.94 9.79 9.57
N ILE A 176 5.17 8.50 9.28
CA ILE A 176 5.36 8.01 7.90
C ILE A 176 4.13 8.28 7.03
N LYS A 177 2.90 8.18 7.57
CA LYS A 177 1.67 8.52 6.84
C LYS A 177 1.57 10.02 6.52
N ILE A 178 2.15 10.91 7.32
CA ILE A 178 2.30 12.34 6.99
C ILE A 178 3.31 12.54 5.84
N LEU A 179 4.47 11.89 5.90
CA LEU A 179 5.48 11.96 4.83
C LEU A 179 4.91 11.48 3.48
N PHE A 180 4.15 10.38 3.51
CA PHE A 180 3.40 9.86 2.36
C PHE A 180 2.41 10.89 1.78
N ALA A 181 1.64 11.59 2.60
CA ALA A 181 0.78 12.68 2.12
C ALA A 181 1.60 13.80 1.45
N LEU A 182 2.72 14.20 2.05
CA LEU A 182 3.61 15.24 1.50
C LEU A 182 4.27 14.84 0.18
N TYR A 183 4.57 13.56 -0.05
CA TYR A 183 5.04 13.06 -1.35
C TYR A 183 3.95 13.18 -2.42
N ILE A 184 2.70 12.78 -2.13
CA ILE A 184 1.57 12.94 -3.08
C ILE A 184 1.33 14.42 -3.41
N TYR A 185 1.36 15.32 -2.40
CA TYR A 185 1.28 16.76 -2.63
C TYR A 185 2.43 17.28 -3.51
N SER A 186 3.66 16.81 -3.28
CA SER A 186 4.84 17.21 -4.06
C SER A 186 4.71 16.78 -5.52
N TYR A 187 4.26 15.55 -5.76
CA TYR A 187 3.99 15.04 -7.11
C TYR A 187 2.90 15.86 -7.82
N ALA A 188 1.75 16.05 -7.18
CA ALA A 188 0.64 16.85 -7.74
C ALA A 188 1.05 18.31 -8.03
N PHE A 189 1.92 18.90 -7.21
CA PHE A 189 2.47 20.23 -7.42
C PHE A 189 3.44 20.28 -8.60
N HIS A 190 4.34 19.29 -8.73
CA HIS A 190 5.25 19.17 -9.87
C HIS A 190 4.53 18.90 -11.20
N LEU A 191 3.44 18.13 -11.18
CA LEU A 191 2.52 18.01 -12.33
C LEU A 191 1.88 19.35 -12.68
N ARG A 192 1.33 20.08 -11.68
CA ARG A 192 0.68 21.38 -11.89
C ARG A 192 1.63 22.46 -12.44
N GLN A 193 2.92 22.35 -12.15
CA GLN A 193 3.95 23.26 -12.67
C GLN A 193 4.59 22.80 -13.98
N GLY A 194 4.28 21.60 -14.48
CA GLY A 194 4.96 20.98 -15.63
C GLY A 194 6.42 20.54 -15.36
N THR A 195 6.96 20.82 -14.16
CA THR A 195 8.36 20.54 -13.79
C THR A 195 8.62 19.09 -13.41
N TYR A 196 7.60 18.24 -13.35
CA TYR A 196 7.74 16.80 -13.08
C TYR A 196 8.77 16.13 -14.01
N ARG A 197 8.66 16.34 -15.34
CA ARG A 197 9.54 15.69 -16.32
C ARG A 197 10.98 16.22 -16.35
N THR A 198 11.28 17.28 -15.58
CA THR A 198 12.63 17.85 -15.45
C THR A 198 13.31 17.44 -14.14
N LEU A 199 12.74 16.51 -13.37
CA LEU A 199 13.34 16.03 -12.11
C LEU A 199 14.38 14.93 -12.38
N PRO A 200 15.54 14.92 -11.69
CA PRO A 200 16.62 13.96 -11.96
C PRO A 200 16.18 12.49 -11.85
N ALA A 201 15.35 12.14 -10.85
CA ALA A 201 14.85 10.78 -10.66
C ALA A 201 13.91 10.31 -11.80
N THR A 202 13.12 11.23 -12.38
CA THR A 202 12.25 10.94 -13.53
C THR A 202 13.08 10.75 -14.81
N ILE A 203 14.09 11.60 -15.01
CA ILE A 203 15.00 11.53 -16.16
C ILE A 203 15.80 10.21 -16.12
N ALA A 204 16.33 9.82 -14.95
CA ALA A 204 17.09 8.58 -14.76
C ALA A 204 16.27 7.29 -14.97
N HIS A 205 14.94 7.37 -14.99
CA HIS A 205 14.03 6.26 -15.30
C HIS A 205 13.44 6.33 -16.73
N THR A 206 13.81 7.33 -17.53
CA THR A 206 13.44 7.35 -18.95
C THR A 206 14.43 6.45 -19.72
N PRO A 207 14.00 5.29 -20.27
CA PRO A 207 14.92 4.41 -20.98
C PRO A 207 15.45 5.12 -22.23
N LYS A 208 16.78 5.16 -22.38
CA LYS A 208 17.40 5.55 -23.66
C LYS A 208 16.90 4.58 -24.72
N ARG A 209 16.14 5.07 -25.71
CA ARG A 209 15.80 4.27 -26.91
C ARG A 209 17.11 3.82 -27.57
N PRO A 210 17.35 2.51 -27.80
CA PRO A 210 18.39 2.09 -28.73
C PRO A 210 17.92 2.51 -30.13
N GLY A 211 18.57 3.52 -30.70
CA GLY A 211 18.09 4.20 -31.90
C GLY A 211 19.22 4.69 -32.79
N MET A 212 19.45 3.92 -33.87
CA MET A 212 20.44 4.12 -34.94
C MET A 212 21.92 4.14 -34.51
N GLY A 213 22.70 3.27 -35.13
CA GLY A 213 24.16 3.23 -34.99
C GLY A 213 24.88 4.11 -36.00
N HIS A 214 26.21 4.12 -35.89
CA HIS A 214 27.21 4.61 -36.87
C HIS A 214 26.71 5.43 -38.07
N LEU A 215 27.03 6.72 -38.03
CA LEU A 215 27.78 7.34 -39.13
C LEU A 215 29.04 7.99 -38.53
N HIS A 216 30.15 7.93 -39.26
CA HIS A 216 31.50 8.19 -38.75
C HIS A 216 32.22 9.24 -39.60
N GLY A 217 32.89 10.17 -38.94
CA GLY A 217 33.80 11.15 -39.55
C GLY A 217 33.20 12.53 -39.80
N VAL A 218 34.08 13.54 -39.74
CA VAL A 218 33.85 14.98 -40.06
C VAL A 218 32.90 15.70 -39.08
N SER A 219 33.33 16.59 -38.20
CA SER A 219 34.66 17.20 -38.00
C SER A 219 35.08 17.19 -36.53
N ASP A 220 36.38 17.09 -36.28
CA ASP A 220 37.03 17.67 -35.11
C ASP A 220 37.46 19.12 -35.45
N GLU A 221 37.96 19.88 -34.48
CA GLU A 221 38.43 21.29 -34.61
C GLU A 221 37.33 22.37 -34.68
N LEU A 222 37.59 23.55 -34.07
CA LEU A 222 36.72 24.76 -33.94
C LEU A 222 35.38 24.53 -33.19
N LEU A 223 35.23 24.79 -31.89
CA LEU A 223 35.58 26.01 -31.16
C LEU A 223 35.62 25.77 -29.63
N SER A 224 36.59 26.37 -28.95
CA SER A 224 36.58 26.59 -27.50
C SER A 224 36.09 27.99 -27.16
N GLU A 225 35.62 28.18 -25.92
CA GLU A 225 35.31 29.48 -25.29
C GLU A 225 34.11 30.26 -25.90
N ASP A 226 32.93 30.14 -25.25
CA ASP A 226 32.35 31.28 -24.53
C ASP A 226 31.22 30.86 -23.57
N GLU A 227 30.89 31.72 -22.59
CA GLU A 227 29.87 31.46 -21.55
C GLU A 227 28.58 32.31 -21.76
N HIS A 228 27.42 31.79 -21.29
CA HIS A 228 26.07 32.40 -21.36
C HIS A 228 25.45 32.44 -22.79
N ASP A 229 24.25 31.96 -23.11
CA ASP A 229 22.94 32.03 -22.46
C ASP A 229 22.01 30.91 -23.02
N ALA A 230 20.95 30.54 -22.29
CA ALA A 230 19.92 29.61 -22.73
C ALA A 230 18.54 29.92 -22.11
N SER A 231 18.19 31.21 -22.00
CA SER A 231 16.90 31.64 -21.49
C SER A 231 15.74 31.47 -22.49
N VAL A 232 14.54 31.14 -21.98
CA VAL A 232 13.22 31.16 -22.66
C VAL A 232 13.04 30.22 -23.88
N PHE A 233 12.28 29.13 -23.67
CA PHE A 233 11.48 28.50 -24.74
C PHE A 233 9.98 28.56 -24.39
N SER A 234 9.30 29.62 -24.84
CA SER A 234 7.83 29.71 -24.77
C SER A 234 7.23 29.26 -26.10
N VAL A 235 6.49 28.14 -26.08
CA VAL A 235 5.75 27.65 -27.25
C VAL A 235 4.60 28.60 -27.56
N ARG A 236 4.80 29.52 -28.51
CA ARG A 236 3.72 30.27 -29.17
C ARG A 236 3.13 29.40 -30.27
N THR A 237 1.83 29.15 -30.21
CA THR A 237 1.06 28.66 -31.36
C THR A 237 0.69 29.84 -32.28
N PRO A 238 0.91 29.74 -33.60
CA PRO A 238 0.35 30.69 -34.55
C PRO A 238 -1.11 30.33 -34.87
N ASN A 239 -1.99 31.34 -34.91
CA ASN A 239 -3.35 31.20 -35.41
C ASN A 239 -3.70 32.42 -36.27
N SER A 240 -3.89 32.20 -37.58
CA SER A 240 -4.90 32.91 -38.38
C SER A 240 -4.85 32.43 -39.85
N GLY A 241 -5.96 31.87 -40.33
CA GLY A 241 -6.23 31.60 -41.75
C GLY A 241 -7.74 31.50 -41.92
N VAL A 242 -8.32 32.27 -42.85
CA VAL A 242 -9.78 32.52 -42.96
C VAL A 242 -10.21 32.40 -44.42
N PHE A 243 -11.53 32.25 -44.65
CA PHE A 243 -12.26 32.12 -45.94
C PHE A 243 -12.28 30.71 -46.55
N PRO A 244 -13.27 30.38 -47.41
CA PRO A 244 -14.73 30.50 -47.18
C PRO A 244 -15.47 29.16 -47.49
N PRO A 245 -16.80 29.02 -47.26
CA PRO A 245 -17.48 27.72 -47.32
C PRO A 245 -17.96 27.30 -48.72
N HIS A 246 -17.91 25.99 -49.02
CA HIS A 246 -18.47 25.39 -50.24
C HIS A 246 -19.42 24.21 -49.97
N ILE A 247 -20.72 24.49 -50.12
CA ILE A 247 -21.78 23.73 -50.81
C ILE A 247 -21.70 22.19 -50.81
N TYR A 248 -22.75 21.55 -50.28
CA TYR A 248 -23.07 20.13 -50.48
C TYR A 248 -23.44 19.80 -51.94
N THR A 249 -22.98 18.65 -52.45
CA THR A 249 -23.67 17.91 -53.52
C THR A 249 -23.70 16.41 -53.17
N ASN A 250 -24.64 15.67 -53.76
CA ASN A 250 -24.99 14.30 -53.39
C ASN A 250 -24.84 13.38 -54.61
N GLY A 251 -24.20 12.19 -54.49
CA GLY A 251 -23.86 11.41 -55.70
C GLY A 251 -23.26 10.01 -55.51
N LYS A 252 -24.15 9.01 -55.33
CA LYS A 252 -24.12 7.59 -55.80
C LYS A 252 -22.81 6.75 -55.77
N ALA A 253 -22.95 5.49 -55.34
CA ALA A 253 -21.88 4.47 -55.18
C ALA A 253 -22.12 3.24 -56.11
N PRO A 254 -21.66 1.99 -55.79
CA PRO A 254 -20.33 1.45 -55.46
C PRO A 254 -19.83 0.49 -56.59
N PRO A 255 -18.86 -0.46 -56.41
CA PRO A 255 -19.17 -1.80 -55.84
C PRO A 255 -18.02 -2.62 -55.15
N VAL A 256 -18.41 -3.59 -54.29
CA VAL A 256 -17.74 -4.91 -54.01
C VAL A 256 -16.29 -4.89 -53.41
N ALA A 257 -15.81 -5.80 -52.55
CA ALA A 257 -16.28 -7.09 -51.97
C ALA A 257 -16.30 -6.98 -50.41
N GLN A 258 -16.90 -7.85 -49.58
CA GLN A 258 -16.88 -9.33 -49.43
C GLN A 258 -15.48 -9.95 -49.21
N ASP A 259 -15.25 -10.78 -48.19
CA ASP A 259 -15.98 -10.92 -46.91
C ASP A 259 -14.96 -10.81 -45.73
N ASP A 260 -14.75 -11.63 -44.68
CA ASP A 260 -15.23 -12.92 -44.18
C ASP A 260 -15.16 -12.92 -42.63
N SER A 261 -15.72 -13.94 -41.96
CA SER A 261 -15.81 -14.04 -40.49
C SER A 261 -15.23 -15.35 -39.94
N ASP A 262 -14.36 -15.27 -38.93
CA ASP A 262 -13.91 -16.42 -38.13
C ASP A 262 -14.38 -16.30 -36.67
N GLU A 263 -15.13 -17.30 -36.21
CA GLU A 263 -15.68 -17.42 -34.85
C GLU A 263 -15.34 -18.81 -34.28
N VAL A 264 -14.33 -18.88 -33.41
CA VAL A 264 -13.85 -20.10 -32.71
C VAL A 264 -13.00 -19.69 -31.51
N LEU A 265 -12.99 -20.39 -30.37
CA LEU A 265 -13.97 -21.31 -29.78
C LEU A 265 -13.71 -21.29 -28.25
N PHE A 266 -14.72 -21.48 -27.41
CA PHE A 266 -14.54 -21.65 -25.96
C PHE A 266 -14.80 -23.11 -25.57
N ASP A 267 -13.75 -23.85 -25.24
CA ASP A 267 -13.87 -25.23 -24.76
C ASP A 267 -14.27 -25.24 -23.27
N GLU A 268 -15.57 -25.38 -23.00
CA GLU A 268 -16.10 -25.72 -21.67
C GLU A 268 -16.01 -27.24 -21.44
N ASP A 269 -14.87 -27.76 -21.01
CA ASP A 269 -14.80 -29.14 -20.49
C ASP A 269 -13.68 -29.34 -19.44
N GLU A 270 -14.05 -29.32 -18.15
CA GLU A 270 -13.51 -30.18 -17.09
C GLU A 270 -14.24 -29.92 -15.75
N ARG A 271 -15.26 -30.73 -15.43
CA ARG A 271 -15.87 -30.80 -14.09
C ARG A 271 -16.21 -32.24 -13.70
N ASN A 272 -15.94 -32.56 -12.44
CA ASN A 272 -16.23 -33.80 -11.70
C ASN A 272 -15.36 -35.02 -12.06
N GLY A 273 -14.48 -35.44 -11.13
CA GLY A 273 -13.55 -36.56 -11.31
C GLY A 273 -13.27 -37.46 -10.09
N HIS A 274 -13.96 -37.24 -8.95
CA HIS A 274 -13.93 -38.07 -7.73
C HIS A 274 -12.63 -38.21 -6.91
N SER A 275 -12.82 -38.52 -5.62
CA SER A 275 -11.77 -38.70 -4.61
C SER A 275 -11.14 -40.10 -4.65
N ARG A 276 -9.90 -40.21 -4.16
CA ARG A 276 -9.48 -41.39 -3.39
C ARG A 276 -8.42 -41.04 -2.34
N LEU A 277 -8.33 -41.86 -1.31
CA LEU A 277 -7.54 -41.64 -0.09
C LEU A 277 -6.86 -42.95 0.31
N ALA A 278 -5.52 -42.92 0.34
CA ALA A 278 -4.59 -43.88 0.94
C ALA A 278 -3.26 -43.10 1.12
N THR A 279 -2.45 -43.19 2.20
CA THR A 279 -2.22 -44.23 3.22
C THR A 279 -1.23 -45.32 2.80
N GLU A 280 0.06 -44.95 2.88
CA GLU A 280 1.29 -45.74 2.98
C GLU A 280 2.32 -44.70 3.48
N GLU A 281 3.05 -44.79 4.59
CA GLU A 281 3.43 -45.88 5.50
C GLU A 281 4.40 -46.93 4.93
N SER A 282 5.69 -46.55 4.93
CA SER A 282 6.82 -47.46 5.09
C SER A 282 7.91 -46.69 5.84
N ALA A 283 8.17 -46.99 7.12
CA ALA A 283 8.87 -48.17 7.65
C ALA A 283 10.40 -48.04 7.56
N SER A 284 11.00 -47.65 8.70
CA SER A 284 12.43 -47.78 8.97
C SER A 284 12.60 -48.43 10.35
N GLN A 285 12.77 -49.75 10.32
CA GLN A 285 13.11 -50.65 11.44
C GLN A 285 14.27 -51.54 10.96
N THR A 286 15.14 -52.15 11.79
CA THR A 286 15.48 -51.99 13.22
C THR A 286 16.77 -52.81 13.45
N SER A 287 17.74 -52.27 14.19
CA SER A 287 18.81 -53.02 14.89
C SER A 287 19.69 -52.05 15.68
N GLY A 288 20.22 -52.37 16.86
CA GLY A 288 20.15 -53.60 17.65
C GLY A 288 21.18 -53.53 18.79
N ASP A 289 20.96 -54.31 19.85
CA ASP A 289 21.77 -54.45 21.08
C ASP A 289 21.97 -53.16 21.91
N GLN A 290 21.56 -53.00 23.18
CA GLN A 290 21.37 -53.88 24.35
C GLN A 290 22.64 -54.11 25.18
N ASP A 291 22.68 -53.54 26.39
CA ASP A 291 23.05 -54.24 27.63
C ASP A 291 22.75 -53.41 28.90
N ASP A 292 22.58 -54.10 30.02
CA ASP A 292 22.02 -53.58 31.29
C ASP A 292 22.99 -52.78 32.18
N ALA A 293 22.44 -51.92 33.05
CA ALA A 293 22.78 -51.93 34.49
C ALA A 293 21.82 -51.09 35.38
N VAL A 294 21.19 -51.75 36.34
CA VAL A 294 20.37 -51.17 37.43
C VAL A 294 21.21 -50.33 38.41
N SER A 295 20.72 -49.16 38.86
CA SER A 295 21.01 -48.63 40.21
C SER A 295 20.11 -47.45 40.65
N ALA A 296 19.32 -47.67 41.69
CA ALA A 296 18.66 -46.65 42.53
C ALA A 296 18.10 -47.31 43.80
N PRO A 297 17.73 -46.57 44.86
CA PRO A 297 18.25 -45.31 45.38
C PRO A 297 18.82 -45.49 46.81
N LEU A 298 19.29 -44.43 47.49
CA LEU A 298 19.43 -44.46 48.96
C LEU A 298 19.30 -43.09 49.62
N HIS A 299 18.34 -42.96 50.54
CA HIS A 299 18.27 -41.88 51.52
C HIS A 299 19.30 -42.09 52.65
N SER A 300 19.90 -41.01 53.15
CA SER A 300 20.23 -40.92 54.58
C SER A 300 20.22 -39.46 55.07
N ARG A 301 20.01 -39.28 56.37
CA ARG A 301 20.01 -37.98 57.06
C ARG A 301 21.43 -37.65 57.54
N ARG A 302 21.84 -36.39 57.42
CA ARG A 302 22.00 -35.52 58.60
C ARG A 302 22.06 -34.04 58.22
#